data_AF-A0A257KZB6-F1
#
_entry.id   AF-A0A257KZB6-F1
#
_cell.length_a   1.000
_cell.length_b   1.000
_cell.length_c   1.000
_cell.angle_alpha   90.00
_cell.angle_beta   90.00
_cell.angle_gamma   90.00
#
_symmetry.space_group_name_H-M   'P 1'
#
loop_
_entity.id
_entity.type
_entity.pdbx_description
1 polymer ?
#
loop_
_entity_poly.entity_id
_entity_poly.type
_entity_poly.pdbx_seq_one_letter_code
_entity_poly.pdbx_strand_id
1 'polypeptide(L)'
;MNAVLKPLHNDQFAIADLSLASWGRKELTIAECEMPALMAIRREYAASQPLKGARVTGSLHMTIQTGVLVETLQALGAEVRWASCNIYS
;
A
#
# COMPACT_ATOMS: atom_id res chain seq x y z
N MET A 1 -5.50 0.12 31.16
CA MET A 1 -4.80 0.95 30.15
C MET A 1 -5.86 1.65 29.32
N ASN A 2 -6.15 2.91 29.62
CA ASN A 2 -7.13 3.69 28.86
C ASN A 2 -6.40 4.42 27.75
N ALA A 3 -6.35 3.83 26.55
CA ALA A 3 -5.89 4.55 25.37
C ALA A 3 -6.93 5.64 25.07
N VAL A 4 -6.53 6.90 25.24
CA VAL A 4 -7.33 8.05 24.79
C VAL A 4 -7.46 7.93 23.28
N LEU A 5 -8.68 7.74 22.79
CA LEU A 5 -8.96 7.73 21.36
C LEU A 5 -8.66 9.11 20.80
N LYS A 6 -7.53 9.25 20.10
CA LYS A 6 -7.27 10.45 19.31
C LYS A 6 -8.20 10.38 18.10
N PRO A 7 -9.04 11.40 17.85
CA PRO A 7 -9.89 11.39 16.67
C PRO A 7 -8.97 11.31 15.44
N LEU A 8 -9.10 10.24 14.66
CA LEU A 8 -8.56 10.22 13.31
C LEU A 8 -9.25 11.37 12.57
N HIS A 9 -8.47 12.21 11.89
CA HIS A 9 -9.04 13.21 10.98
C HIS A 9 -9.96 12.49 9.98
N ASN A 10 -10.88 13.22 9.33
CA ASN A 10 -11.75 12.65 8.29
C ASN A 10 -10.97 11.93 7.17
N ASP A 11 -9.67 12.19 7.06
CA ASP A 11 -8.73 11.46 6.26
C ASP A 11 -8.35 10.13 6.93
N GLN A 12 -8.70 9.02 6.30
CA GLN A 12 -8.54 7.67 6.88
C GLN A 12 -7.08 7.15 6.88
N PHE A 13 -6.09 7.99 7.19
CA PHE A 13 -4.66 7.64 7.30
C PHE A 13 -3.97 8.38 8.46
N ALA A 14 -2.87 7.79 8.97
CA ALA A 14 -1.98 8.40 9.95
C ALA A 14 -0.53 8.12 9.54
N ILE A 15 0.16 9.14 9.03
CA ILE A 15 1.52 9.07 8.50
C ILE A 15 2.38 10.20 9.09
N ALA A 16 3.69 10.03 9.10
CA ALA A 16 4.60 10.98 9.73
C ALA A 16 4.69 12.33 8.99
N ASP A 17 4.84 12.30 7.66
CA ASP A 17 4.97 13.50 6.83
C ASP A 17 4.44 13.24 5.41
N LEU A 18 3.37 13.94 5.03
CA LEU A 18 2.75 13.81 3.71
C LEU A 18 3.55 14.55 2.61
N SER A 19 4.42 15.50 2.96
CA SER A 19 5.21 16.27 1.98
C SER A 19 6.19 15.39 1.19
N LEU A 20 6.58 14.25 1.77
CA LEU A 20 7.48 13.26 1.17
C LEU A 20 6.82 12.40 0.08
N ALA A 21 5.51 12.52 -0.15
CA ALA A 21 4.79 11.69 -1.12
C ALA A 21 5.38 11.76 -2.54
N SER A 22 5.85 12.94 -2.97
CA SER A 22 6.47 13.11 -4.28
C SER A 22 7.79 12.35 -4.43
N TRP A 23 8.56 12.26 -3.35
CA TRP A 23 9.80 11.48 -3.31
C TRP A 23 9.50 9.98 -3.26
N GLY A 24 8.56 9.56 -2.38
CA GLY A 24 8.12 8.16 -2.31
C GLY A 24 7.59 7.63 -3.66
N ARG A 25 6.90 8.47 -4.45
CA ARG A 25 6.48 8.11 -5.81
C ARG A 25 7.66 7.81 -6.73
N LYS A 26 8.75 8.60 -6.66
CA LYS A 26 9.95 8.36 -7.47
C LYS A 26 10.59 7.03 -7.10
N GLU A 27 10.69 6.73 -5.81
CA GLU A 27 11.25 5.45 -5.35
C GLU A 27 10.36 4.26 -5.72
N LEU A 28 9.03 4.42 -5.68
CA LEU A 28 8.09 3.40 -6.16
C LEU A 28 8.32 3.08 -7.65
N THR A 29 8.48 4.09 -8.50
CA THR A 29 8.75 3.87 -9.93
C THR A 29 10.06 3.10 -10.14
N ILE A 30 11.09 3.34 -9.33
CA ILE A 30 12.33 2.57 -9.39
C ILE A 30 12.08 1.12 -8.94
N ALA A 31 11.34 0.92 -7.84
CA ALA A 31 11.05 -0.41 -7.32
C ALA A 31 10.20 -1.28 -8.27
N GLU A 32 9.32 -0.67 -9.07
CA GLU A 32 8.56 -1.40 -10.10
C GLU A 32 9.48 -2.07 -11.13
N CYS A 33 10.59 -1.43 -11.50
CA CYS A 33 11.60 -2.01 -12.40
C CYS A 33 12.29 -3.23 -11.78
N GLU A 34 12.51 -3.22 -10.47
CA GLU A 34 13.18 -4.28 -9.71
C GLU A 34 12.22 -5.39 -9.24
N MET A 35 10.92 -5.27 -9.53
CA MET A 35 9.89 -6.26 -9.15
C MET A 35 9.17 -6.85 -10.38
N PRO A 36 9.91 -7.43 -11.36
CA PRO A 36 9.35 -7.81 -12.66
C PRO A 36 8.25 -8.87 -12.57
N ALA A 37 8.36 -9.81 -11.64
CA ALA A 37 7.34 -10.85 -11.43
C ALA A 37 6.01 -10.25 -10.96
N LEU A 38 6.05 -9.31 -10.01
CA LEU A 38 4.85 -8.64 -9.51
C LEU A 38 4.23 -7.75 -10.60
N MET A 39 5.06 -7.08 -11.39
CA MET A 39 4.58 -6.28 -12.53
C MET A 39 4.01 -7.12 -13.65
N ALA A 40 4.47 -8.37 -13.83
CA ALA A 40 3.87 -9.31 -14.75
C ALA A 40 2.46 -9.73 -14.27
N ILE A 41 2.31 -10.09 -12.99
CA ILE A 41 1.01 -10.42 -12.39
C ILE A 41 0.04 -9.24 -12.54
N ARG A 42 0.49 -8.02 -12.23
CA ARG A 42 -0.32 -6.80 -12.39
C ARG A 42 -0.83 -6.67 -13.83
N ARG A 43 0.05 -6.81 -14.82
CA ARG A 43 -0.30 -6.69 -16.25
C ARG A 43 -1.24 -7.80 -16.73
N GLU A 44 -1.03 -9.03 -16.28
CA GLU A 44 -1.82 -10.20 -16.67
C GLU A 44 -3.26 -10.12 -16.14
N TYR A 45 -3.43 -9.72 -14.88
CA TYR A 45 -4.72 -9.82 -14.19
C TYR A 45 -5.45 -8.47 -14.00
N ALA A 46 -4.86 -7.33 -14.38
CA ALA A 46 -5.52 -6.04 -14.26
C ALA A 46 -6.85 -5.97 -15.04
N ALA A 47 -6.94 -6.57 -16.24
CA ALA A 47 -8.18 -6.51 -17.02
C ALA A 47 -9.31 -7.35 -16.40
N SER A 48 -8.99 -8.49 -15.80
CA SER A 48 -9.97 -9.40 -15.21
C SER A 48 -10.44 -8.99 -13.81
N GLN A 49 -9.71 -8.07 -13.15
CA GLN A 49 -10.05 -7.55 -11.82
C GLN A 49 -10.40 -8.68 -10.81
N PRO A 50 -9.54 -9.69 -10.62
CA PRO A 50 -9.89 -10.89 -9.85
C PRO A 50 -10.15 -10.60 -8.37
N LEU A 51 -9.68 -9.47 -7.85
CA LEU A 51 -9.89 -9.05 -6.47
C LEU A 51 -11.02 -8.03 -6.32
N LYS A 52 -11.84 -7.82 -7.36
CA LYS A 52 -12.97 -6.88 -7.29
C LYS A 52 -13.90 -7.22 -6.13
N GLY A 53 -14.09 -6.26 -5.23
CA GLY A 53 -14.92 -6.39 -4.03
C GLY A 53 -14.21 -7.05 -2.84
N ALA A 54 -12.96 -7.50 -3.00
CA ALA A 54 -12.15 -7.96 -1.88
C ALA A 54 -11.71 -6.77 -1.02
N ARG A 55 -11.80 -6.95 0.30
CA ARG A 55 -11.33 -5.97 1.29
C ARG A 55 -10.12 -6.55 2.02
N VAL A 56 -8.94 -6.04 1.73
CA VAL A 56 -7.67 -6.57 2.22
C VAL A 56 -7.11 -5.65 3.31
N THR A 57 -6.81 -6.22 4.47
CA THR A 57 -6.03 -5.54 5.52
C THR A 57 -4.65 -6.18 5.59
N GLY A 58 -3.60 -5.38 5.46
CA GLY A 58 -2.21 -5.84 5.55
C GLY A 58 -1.47 -5.28 6.75
N SER A 59 -0.53 -6.08 7.26
CA SER A 59 0.41 -5.71 8.32
C SER A 59 1.80 -6.26 7.97
N LEU A 60 2.38 -5.73 6.90
CA LEU A 60 3.78 -5.95 6.52
C LEU A 60 4.55 -4.65 6.73
N HIS A 61 5.88 -4.72 6.76
CA HIS A 61 6.74 -3.53 6.79
C HIS A 61 6.32 -2.53 5.69
N MET A 62 6.09 -1.27 6.07
CA MET A 62 5.58 -0.25 5.16
C MET A 62 6.71 0.38 4.33
N THR A 63 7.42 -0.46 3.58
CA THR A 63 8.53 -0.07 2.70
C THR A 63 8.05 0.27 1.29
N ILE A 64 8.97 0.74 0.45
CA ILE A 64 8.71 1.02 -0.98
C ILE A 64 8.23 -0.24 -1.71
N GLN A 65 8.83 -1.41 -1.46
CA GLN A 65 8.43 -2.67 -2.10
C GLN A 65 7.00 -3.08 -1.72
N THR A 66 6.61 -2.87 -0.46
CA THR A 66 5.23 -3.09 -0.01
C THR A 66 4.26 -2.12 -0.67
N GLY A 67 4.67 -0.88 -0.94
CA GLY A 67 3.88 0.06 -1.74
C GLY A 67 3.56 -0.49 -3.14
N VAL A 68 4.53 -1.10 -3.82
CA VAL A 68 4.30 -1.75 -5.13
C VAL A 68 3.32 -2.93 -5.01
N LEU A 69 3.41 -3.71 -3.93
CA LEU A 69 2.45 -4.78 -3.63
C LEU A 69 1.03 -4.23 -3.43
N VAL A 70 0.86 -3.19 -2.61
CA VAL A 70 -0.44 -2.57 -2.34
C VAL A 70 -1.07 -2.02 -3.62
N GLU A 71 -0.30 -1.30 -4.43
CA GLU A 71 -0.78 -0.79 -5.73
C GLU A 71 -1.12 -1.92 -6.70
N THR A 72 -0.45 -3.07 -6.59
CA THR A 72 -0.82 -4.25 -7.38
C THR A 72 -2.16 -4.81 -6.92
N LEU A 73 -2.39 -4.98 -5.62
CA LEU A 73 -3.68 -5.45 -5.10
C LEU A 73 -4.83 -4.52 -5.51
N GLN A 74 -4.62 -3.21 -5.43
CA GLN A 74 -5.57 -2.20 -5.89
C GLN A 74 -5.80 -2.29 -7.40
N ALA A 75 -4.75 -2.42 -8.20
CA ALA A 75 -4.85 -2.59 -9.65
C ALA A 75 -5.59 -3.88 -10.04
N LEU A 76 -5.64 -4.89 -9.16
CA LEU A 76 -6.43 -6.11 -9.35
C LEU A 76 -7.87 -6.01 -8.81
N GLY A 77 -8.27 -4.86 -8.25
CA GLY A 77 -9.64 -4.55 -7.85
C GLY A 77 -9.92 -4.59 -6.34
N ALA A 78 -8.90 -4.78 -5.50
CA ALA A 78 -9.08 -4.83 -4.05
C ALA A 78 -9.19 -3.43 -3.41
N GLU A 79 -10.02 -3.32 -2.38
CA GLU A 79 -9.94 -2.22 -1.40
C GLU A 79 -8.92 -2.57 -0.33
N VAL A 80 -7.95 -1.68 -0.08
CA VAL A 80 -6.81 -2.00 0.80
C VAL A 80 -6.73 -1.03 1.98
N ARG A 81 -6.50 -1.57 3.18
CA ARG A 81 -6.04 -0.84 4.38
C ARG A 81 -4.74 -1.45 4.86
N TRP A 82 -3.81 -0.63 5.34
CA TRP A 82 -2.48 -1.11 5.71
C TRP A 82 -1.97 -0.47 7.01
N ALA A 83 -1.17 -1.23 7.75
CA ALA A 83 -0.37 -0.77 8.87
C ALA A 83 1.02 -1.42 8.81
N SER A 84 2.05 -0.78 9.36
CA SER A 84 3.36 -1.43 9.50
C SER A 84 3.30 -2.45 10.65
N CYS A 85 3.91 -3.62 10.49
CA CYS A 85 4.00 -4.62 11.55
C CYS A 85 5.17 -4.43 12.52
N ASN A 86 6.05 -3.46 12.25
CA ASN A 86 7.17 -3.13 13.10
C ASN A 86 7.32 -1.61 13.24
N ILE A 87 7.66 -1.17 14.45
CA ILE A 87 7.69 0.25 14.85
C ILE A 87 8.82 1.06 14.21
N TYR A 88 9.82 0.41 13.61
CA TYR A 88 10.99 1.06 12.99
C TYR A 88 11.18 0.70 11.52
N SER A 89 10.25 -0.04 10.92
CA SER A 89 10.32 -0.49 9.52
C SER A 89 9.42 0.32 8.60
#